data_AF-A0A8T7GTC3-F1
#
_entry.id   AF-A0A8T7GTC3-F1
#
_cell.length_a   1.000
_cell.length_b   1.000
_cell.length_c   1.000
_cell.angle_alpha   90.00
_cell.angle_beta   90.00
_cell.angle_gamma   90.00
#
_symmetry.space_group_name_H-M   'P 1'
#
loop_
_entity.id
_entity.type
_entity.pdbx_description
1 polymer ?
#
loop_
_entity_poly.entity_id
_entity_poly.type
_entity_poly.pdbx_seq_one_letter_code
_entity_poly.pdbx_strand_id
1 'polypeptide(L)'
;MFYEVKKWYPSLKSREKSLPKIYLADHGFLENGGKAFENVVFLELLRHGKKVYYIVNGSYEVDFYIPPATYIQATWNLEEAQSRELRALEKVKGRKCIIVPYFTDEAVPFFDLDKCFKTLAPKK
;
A
#
# COMPACT_ATOMS: atom_id res chain seq x y z
N MET A 1 6.88 17.49 6.69
CA MET A 1 7.25 17.13 5.30
C MET A 1 6.20 16.18 4.75
N PHE A 2 5.81 16.31 3.48
CA PHE A 2 4.79 15.47 2.84
C PHE A 2 5.36 14.81 1.57
N TYR A 3 4.76 13.69 1.17
CA TYR A 3 5.12 12.92 -0.02
C TYR A 3 3.91 12.75 -0.93
N GLU A 4 4.14 12.87 -2.23
CA GLU A 4 3.11 12.63 -3.25
C GLU A 4 3.27 11.25 -3.88
N VAL A 5 2.18 10.49 -3.91
CA VAL A 5 2.11 9.23 -4.65
C VAL A 5 1.12 9.39 -5.80
N LYS A 6 1.61 9.24 -7.03
CA LYS A 6 0.79 9.38 -8.24
C LYS A 6 -0.02 8.12 -8.52
N LYS A 7 -1.12 8.29 -9.24
CA LYS A 7 -1.87 7.16 -9.77
C LYS A 7 -1.05 6.44 -10.84
N TRP A 8 -1.12 5.12 -10.88
CA TRP A 8 -0.53 4.35 -11.96
C TRP A 8 -1.36 4.48 -13.25
N TYR A 9 -0.69 4.82 -14.33
CA TYR A 9 -1.18 4.77 -15.70
C TYR A 9 -0.03 4.29 -16.61
N PRO A 10 -0.28 3.56 -17.70
CA PRO A 10 0.78 3.24 -18.66
C PRO A 10 1.43 4.50 -19.26
N SER A 11 0.63 5.52 -19.58
CA SER A 11 1.11 6.82 -20.10
C SER A 11 1.70 7.71 -19.00
N LEU A 12 2.90 8.24 -19.23
CA LEU A 12 3.55 9.21 -18.32
C LEU A 12 2.73 10.50 -18.18
N LYS A 13 2.24 11.05 -19.29
CA LYS A 13 1.40 12.25 -19.32
C LYS A 13 0.14 12.10 -18.46
N SER A 14 -0.45 10.91 -18.45
CA SER A 14 -1.63 10.62 -17.62
C SER A 14 -1.27 10.49 -16.14
N ARG A 15 -0.07 9.99 -15.79
CA ARG A 15 0.41 9.95 -14.40
C ARG A 15 0.62 11.36 -13.85
N GLU A 16 1.23 12.26 -14.61
CA GLU A 16 1.49 13.64 -14.17
C GLU A 16 0.21 14.42 -13.90
N LYS A 17 -0.82 14.22 -14.74
CA LYS A 17 -2.14 14.84 -14.58
C LYS A 17 -2.99 14.21 -13.47
N SER A 18 -2.55 13.09 -12.89
CA SER A 18 -3.33 12.42 -11.84
C SER A 18 -3.25 13.20 -10.53
N LEU A 19 -4.38 13.24 -9.81
CA LEU A 19 -4.42 13.76 -8.45
C LEU A 19 -3.57 12.83 -7.56
N PRO A 20 -2.50 13.32 -6.91
CA PRO A 20 -1.68 12.51 -6.03
C PRO A 20 -2.43 12.18 -4.74
N LYS A 21 -2.14 11.01 -4.16
CA LYS A 21 -2.32 10.79 -2.73
C LYS A 21 -1.21 11.48 -1.96
N ILE A 22 -1.55 12.10 -0.83
CA ILE A 22 -0.59 12.78 0.04
C ILE A 22 -0.37 11.94 1.29
N TYR A 23 0.90 11.66 1.57
CA TYR A 23 1.34 10.96 2.77
C TYR A 23 2.23 11.87 3.61
N LEU A 24 2.14 11.75 4.93
CA LEU A 24 2.83 12.61 5.88
C LEU A 24 4.04 11.89 6.48
N ALA A 25 5.18 12.59 6.55
CA ALA A 25 6.34 12.10 7.27
C ALA A 25 6.10 12.05 8.79
N ASP A 26 5.24 12.94 9.30
CA ASP A 26 4.88 13.02 10.71
C ASP A 26 3.47 12.44 10.92
N HIS A 27 3.37 11.45 11.81
CA HIS A 27 2.16 10.67 12.04
C HIS A 27 1.28 11.25 13.14
N GLY A 28 1.78 12.21 13.93
CA GLY A 28 1.04 12.80 15.05
C GLY A 28 -0.27 13.49 14.66
N PHE A 29 -0.50 13.69 13.36
CA PHE A 29 -1.68 14.35 12.79
C PHE A 29 -2.72 13.39 12.18
N LEU A 30 -2.51 12.07 12.26
CA LEU A 30 -3.42 11.09 11.66
C LEU A 30 -4.29 10.41 12.73
N GLU A 31 -5.58 10.76 12.77
CA GLU A 31 -6.54 10.23 13.77
C GLU A 31 -7.19 8.90 13.37
N ASN A 32 -7.18 8.54 12.08
CA ASN A 32 -7.85 7.34 11.57
C ASN A 32 -6.86 6.17 11.44
N GLY A 33 -7.06 5.10 12.23
CA GLY A 33 -6.16 3.95 12.28
C GLY A 33 -5.86 3.30 10.92
N GLY A 34 -6.84 3.19 10.02
CA GLY A 34 -6.62 2.65 8.68
C GLY A 34 -5.72 3.53 7.81
N LYS A 35 -5.99 4.85 7.77
CA LYS A 35 -5.17 5.82 7.02
C LYS A 35 -3.79 6.01 7.64
N ALA A 36 -3.71 6.01 8.97
CA ALA A 36 -2.45 6.06 9.70
C ALA A 36 -1.59 4.85 9.34
N PHE A 37 -2.19 3.67 9.30
CA PHE A 37 -1.49 2.45 8.93
C PHE A 37 -1.05 2.41 7.46
N GLU A 38 -1.92 2.79 6.52
CA GLU A 38 -1.55 2.97 5.11
C GLU A 38 -0.33 3.92 5.01
N ASN A 39 -0.33 5.03 5.76
CA ASN A 39 0.76 6.00 5.77
C ASN A 39 2.07 5.44 6.35
N VAL A 40 2.00 4.65 7.43
CA VAL A 40 3.17 3.96 8.00
C VAL A 40 3.75 2.97 6.98
N VAL A 41 2.90 2.15 6.36
CA VAL A 41 3.32 1.20 5.31
C VAL A 41 3.98 1.94 4.15
N PHE A 42 3.42 3.06 3.71
CA PHE A 42 4.02 3.90 2.68
C PHE A 42 5.43 4.37 3.06
N LEU A 43 5.63 4.89 4.28
CA LEU A 43 6.94 5.36 4.71
C LEU A 43 7.97 4.23 4.73
N GLU A 44 7.59 3.04 5.18
CA GLU A 44 8.49 1.89 5.16
C GLU A 44 8.83 1.47 3.72
N LEU A 45 7.86 1.43 2.80
CA LEU A 45 8.13 1.19 1.38
C LEU A 45 9.13 2.22 0.81
N LEU A 46 8.98 3.49 1.18
CA LEU A 46 9.88 4.57 0.79
C LEU A 46 11.30 4.37 1.38
N ARG A 47 11.41 3.97 2.66
CA ARG A 47 12.70 3.63 3.31
C ARG A 47 13.42 2.48 2.62
N HIS A 48 12.67 1.51 2.10
CA HIS A 48 13.19 0.42 1.27
C HIS A 48 13.48 0.82 -0.20
N GLY A 49 13.43 2.13 -0.51
CA GLY A 49 13.74 2.67 -1.83
C GLY A 49 12.72 2.29 -2.91
N LYS A 50 11.50 1.90 -2.53
CA LYS A 50 10.48 1.47 -3.50
C LYS A 50 9.78 2.68 -4.11
N LYS A 51 9.70 2.69 -5.45
CA LYS A 51 8.86 3.64 -6.18
C LYS A 51 7.44 3.09 -6.27
N VAL A 52 6.53 3.69 -5.51
CA VAL A 52 5.15 3.24 -5.40
C VAL A 52 4.19 4.17 -6.13
N TYR A 53 3.06 3.61 -6.52
CA TYR A 53 1.91 4.28 -7.13
C TYR A 53 0.64 3.74 -6.50
N TYR A 54 -0.48 4.43 -6.58
CA TYR A 54 -1.77 3.83 -6.24
C TYR A 54 -2.54 3.44 -7.51
N ILE A 55 -3.47 2.49 -7.42
CA ILE A 55 -4.33 2.12 -8.56
C ILE A 55 -5.78 2.37 -8.18
N VAL A 56 -6.50 3.07 -9.04
CA VAL A 56 -7.97 3.21 -8.96
C VAL A 56 -8.56 2.86 -10.31
N ASN A 57 -9.44 1.87 -10.34
CA ASN A 57 -10.14 1.45 -11.53
C ASN A 57 -11.62 1.19 -11.21
N GLY A 58 -12.42 2.26 -11.24
CA GLY A 58 -13.89 2.30 -11.18
C GLY A 58 -14.53 1.57 -9.99
N SER A 59 -14.41 0.25 -9.96
CA SER A 59 -14.95 -0.68 -8.97
C SER A 59 -13.94 -1.16 -7.93
N TYR A 60 -12.67 -0.77 -8.01
CA TYR A 60 -11.67 -1.12 -7.01
C TYR A 60 -10.50 -0.13 -6.92
N GLU A 61 -9.86 -0.13 -5.76
CA GLU A 61 -8.65 0.63 -5.45
C GLU A 61 -7.63 -0.31 -4.80
N VAL A 62 -6.36 -0.16 -5.17
CA VAL A 62 -5.22 -0.82 -4.51
C VAL A 62 -4.30 0.28 -3.99
N ASP A 63 -3.98 0.22 -2.70
CA ASP A 63 -3.24 1.29 -2.01
C ASP A 63 -1.87 1.52 -2.64
N PHE A 64 -1.11 0.44 -2.87
CA PHE A 64 0.21 0.52 -3.47
C PHE A 64 0.42 -0.48 -4.60
N TYR A 65 1.08 0.01 -5.64
CA TYR A 65 1.55 -0.72 -6.78
C TYR A 65 3.02 -0.40 -7.01
N ILE A 66 3.84 -1.46 -7.06
CA ILE A 66 5.24 -1.38 -7.44
C ILE A 66 5.36 -2.04 -8.82
N PRO A 67 5.64 -1.27 -9.88
CA PRO A 67 5.86 -1.83 -11.20
C PRO A 67 6.98 -2.88 -11.20
N PRO A 68 6.86 -3.94 -12.02
CA PRO A 68 5.82 -4.13 -13.03
C PRO A 68 4.58 -4.92 -12.56
N ALA A 69 4.57 -5.54 -11.39
CA ALA A 69 3.55 -6.56 -11.09
C ALA A 69 3.23 -6.76 -9.61
N THR A 70 3.57 -5.82 -8.74
CA THR A 70 3.39 -5.97 -7.30
C THR A 70 2.27 -5.09 -6.80
N TYR A 71 1.28 -5.69 -6.16
CA TYR A 71 0.09 -5.04 -5.65
C TYR A 71 0.04 -5.27 -4.15
N ILE A 72 -0.07 -4.20 -3.37
CA ILE A 72 -0.01 -4.24 -1.92
C ILE A 72 -1.25 -3.52 -1.40
N GLN A 73 -2.00 -4.21 -0.54
CA GLN A 73 -3.09 -3.66 0.25
C GLN A 73 -2.64 -3.54 1.70
N ALA A 74 -2.79 -2.37 2.30
CA ALA A 74 -2.49 -2.13 3.70
C ALA A 74 -3.81 -1.99 4.46
N THR A 75 -4.07 -2.87 5.41
CA THR A 75 -5.36 -2.89 6.11
C THR A 75 -5.14 -3.11 7.60
N TRP A 76 -5.88 -2.37 8.42
CA TRP A 76 -5.75 -2.45 9.89
C TRP A 76 -6.38 -3.73 10.45
N ASN A 77 -7.42 -4.25 9.81
CA ASN A 77 -8.15 -5.44 10.26
C ASN A 77 -8.44 -6.40 9.09
N LEU A 78 -8.01 -7.65 9.22
CA LEU A 78 -8.25 -8.71 8.25
C LEU A 78 -9.74 -9.02 8.03
N GLU A 79 -10.57 -8.90 9.06
CA GLU A 79 -12.02 -9.14 8.93
C GLU A 79 -12.68 -8.03 8.10
N GLU A 80 -12.25 -6.79 8.27
CA GLU A 80 -12.70 -5.65 7.48
C GLU A 80 -12.23 -5.77 6.02
N ALA A 81 -11.00 -6.25 5.81
CA ALA A 81 -10.41 -6.49 4.50
C ALA A 81 -11.19 -7.49 3.65
N GLN A 82 -11.82 -8.51 4.27
CA GLN A 82 -12.53 -9.59 3.57
C GLN A 82 -13.75 -9.11 2.74
N SER A 83 -14.32 -7.94 3.06
CA SER A 83 -15.60 -7.52 2.49
C SER A 83 -15.49 -6.64 1.23
N ARG A 84 -14.36 -5.94 1.02
CA ARG A 84 -14.19 -5.01 -0.13
C ARG A 84 -12.76 -4.87 -0.66
N GLU A 85 -11.78 -4.85 0.23
CA GLU A 85 -10.37 -4.59 -0.12
C GLU A 85 -9.70 -5.77 -0.82
N LEU A 86 -9.97 -7.01 -0.38
CA LEU A 86 -9.43 -8.21 -1.03
C LEU A 86 -9.94 -8.40 -2.47
N ARG A 87 -11.18 -7.97 -2.74
CA ARG A 87 -11.76 -8.00 -4.10
C ARG A 87 -11.00 -7.13 -5.09
N ALA A 88 -10.33 -6.08 -4.63
CA ALA A 88 -9.46 -5.27 -5.47
C ALA A 88 -8.24 -6.08 -5.95
N LEU A 89 -7.62 -6.82 -5.03
CA LEU A 89 -6.49 -7.69 -5.35
C LEU A 89 -6.90 -8.86 -6.25
N GLU A 90 -8.11 -9.40 -6.14
CA GLU A 90 -8.61 -10.43 -7.07
C GLU A 90 -8.64 -9.96 -8.53
N LYS A 91 -8.97 -8.68 -8.75
CA LYS A 91 -9.10 -8.09 -10.09
C LYS A 91 -7.78 -7.76 -10.79
N VAL A 92 -6.65 -7.85 -10.08
CA VAL A 92 -5.32 -7.58 -10.65
C VAL A 92 -4.56 -8.88 -10.92
N LYS A 93 -3.72 -8.85 -11.96
CA LYS A 93 -2.82 -9.96 -12.32
C LYS A 93 -1.40 -9.58 -11.92
N GLY A 94 -0.82 -10.35 -11.00
CA GLY A 94 0.52 -10.12 -10.49
C GLY A 94 0.68 -10.67 -9.08
N ARG A 95 1.76 -10.26 -8.42
CA ARG A 95 2.05 -10.60 -7.02
C ARG A 95 1.20 -9.72 -6.13
N LYS A 96 0.50 -10.34 -5.19
CA LYS A 96 -0.45 -9.69 -4.28
C LYS A 96 0.11 -9.83 -2.88
N CYS A 97 0.22 -8.74 -2.15
CA CYS A 97 0.54 -8.75 -0.74
C CYS A 97 -0.55 -8.02 0.05
N ILE A 98 -0.88 -8.56 1.22
CA ILE A 98 -1.75 -7.92 2.19
C ILE A 98 -0.89 -7.72 3.43
N ILE A 99 -0.78 -6.47 3.86
CA ILE A 99 -0.05 -6.11 5.07
C ILE A 99 -1.10 -5.80 6.12
N VAL A 100 -0.97 -6.47 7.26
CA VAL A 100 -1.77 -6.23 8.45
C VAL A 100 -0.87 -6.07 9.65
N PRO A 101 -1.23 -5.20 10.60
CA PRO A 101 -0.53 -5.13 11.86
C PRO A 101 -0.82 -6.41 12.66
N TYR A 102 0.18 -6.89 13.39
CA TYR A 102 -0.03 -7.81 14.49
C TYR A 102 0.29 -7.10 15.81
N PHE A 103 -0.54 -7.35 16.80
CA PHE A 103 -0.41 -6.78 18.14
C PHE A 103 0.29 -7.81 19.01
N THR A 104 1.37 -7.40 19.65
CA THR A 104 2.01 -8.15 20.73
C THR A 104 1.51 -7.59 22.06
N ASP A 105 2.01 -8.10 23.19
CA ASP A 105 1.73 -7.49 24.51
C ASP A 105 2.29 -6.05 24.65
N GLU A 106 2.93 -5.54 23.59
CA GLU A 106 3.44 -4.18 23.48
C GLU A 106 2.37 -3.23 22.90
N ALA A 107 2.46 -1.95 23.29
CA ALA A 107 1.52 -0.92 22.85
C ALA A 107 1.66 -0.49 21.38
N VAL A 108 2.64 -1.04 20.64
CA VAL A 108 2.96 -0.64 19.26
C VAL A 108 2.69 -1.81 18.30
N PRO A 109 1.87 -1.62 17.26
CA PRO A 109 1.63 -2.66 16.26
C PRO A 109 2.86 -2.87 15.38
N PHE A 110 3.17 -4.14 15.09
CA PHE A 110 4.26 -4.52 14.19
C PHE A 110 3.71 -5.07 12.87
N PHE A 111 4.48 -4.95 11.79
CA PHE A 111 4.19 -5.59 10.51
C PHE A 111 5.49 -5.93 9.78
N ASP A 112 5.46 -6.97 8.95
CA ASP A 112 6.63 -7.47 8.24
C ASP A 112 6.49 -7.24 6.72
N LEU A 113 7.23 -6.25 6.20
CA LEU A 113 7.36 -6.02 4.76
C LEU A 113 8.25 -7.05 4.06
N ASP A 114 9.21 -7.65 4.76
CA ASP A 114 10.03 -8.71 4.19
C ASP A 114 9.21 -9.94 3.86
N LYS A 115 8.11 -10.20 4.57
CA LYS A 115 7.14 -11.23 4.16
C LYS A 115 6.55 -10.94 2.78
N CYS A 116 6.25 -9.67 2.49
CA CYS A 116 5.89 -9.24 1.14
C CYS A 116 7.10 -9.36 0.19
N PHE A 117 8.29 -8.88 0.57
CA PHE A 117 9.45 -8.88 -0.31
C PHE A 117 10.01 -10.28 -0.62
N LYS A 118 9.89 -11.24 0.29
CA LYS A 118 10.25 -12.65 0.09
C LYS A 118 9.29 -13.37 -0.85
N THR A 119 8.00 -12.99 -0.83
CA THR A 119 7.05 -13.37 -1.89
C THR A 119 7.29 -12.61 -3.20
N LEU A 120 8.09 -11.53 -3.19
CA LEU A 120 8.49 -10.74 -4.36
C LEU A 120 9.79 -11.18 -5.03
N ALA A 121 10.58 -12.04 -4.38
CA ALA A 121 11.73 -12.67 -5.01
C ALA A 121 11.25 -13.62 -6.13
N PRO A 122 11.83 -13.57 -7.35
CA PRO A 122 11.53 -14.59 -8.35
C PRO A 122 11.89 -15.96 -7.79
N LYS A 123 10.96 -16.93 -7.88
CA LYS A 123 11.35 -18.34 -7.72
C LYS A 123 12.43 -18.62 -8.77
N LYS A 124 13.62 -19.00 -8.31
CA LYS A 124 14.69 -19.50 -9.18
C LYS A 124 14.22 -20.73 -9.92
#